data_AF-A0A9D8KXI5-F1
#
_entry.id   AF-A0A9D8KXI5-F1
#
_cell.length_a   1.000
_cell.length_b   1.000
_cell.length_c   1.000
_cell.angle_alpha   90.00
_cell.angle_beta   90.00
_cell.angle_gamma   90.00
#
_symmetry.space_group_name_H-M   'P 1'
#
loop_
_entity.id
_entity.type
_entity.pdbx_description
1 polymer ?
#
loop_
_entity_poly.entity_id
_entity_poly.type
_entity_poly.pdbx_seq_one_letter_code
_entity_poly.pdbx_strand_id
1 'polypeptide(L)'
;VPEWVVCSPGTGGTAATLGSYVSYRRHDTLILCADPEVSVFYDGYCAALAGADWREMTCEGGSRVEGIGRPRVERSFIPTCVDAMLKVPDALSLAAMRHVSATLGRRVGGSTGTNFIGVLHAAQLMRDAGRDGSIVTILCDAGERYAHSYYDPAWYERQGIDVAGADAAIAAAVNGQGLPALPCAWLEPSPYQA
;
A
#
# COMPACT_ATOMS: atom_id res chain seq x y z
N VAL A 1 -18.77 -2.41 -10.70
CA VAL A 1 -17.36 -2.79 -10.46
C VAL A 1 -16.76 -1.82 -9.47
N PRO A 2 -15.76 -2.18 -8.66
CA PRO A 2 -15.14 -1.22 -7.76
C PRO A 2 -14.43 -0.12 -8.54
N GLU A 3 -14.40 1.08 -7.96
CA GLU A 3 -13.62 2.20 -8.49
C GLU A 3 -12.13 1.91 -8.33
N TRP A 4 -11.74 1.35 -7.18
CA TRP A 4 -10.36 1.02 -6.86
C TRP A 4 -10.19 -0.42 -6.40
N VAL A 5 -9.07 -1.01 -6.80
CA VAL A 5 -8.51 -2.19 -6.15
C VAL A 5 -7.13 -1.84 -5.62
N VAL A 6 -6.94 -2.04 -4.31
CA VAL A 6 -5.70 -1.73 -3.60
C VAL A 6 -4.99 -3.01 -3.19
N CYS A 7 -3.71 -3.14 -3.53
CA CYS A 7 -2.87 -4.25 -3.10
C CYS A 7 -1.41 -3.83 -2.91
N SER A 8 -0.63 -4.57 -2.12
CA SER A 8 0.79 -4.28 -1.91
C SER A 8 1.68 -5.23 -2.72
N PRO A 9 2.83 -4.77 -3.25
CA PRO A 9 3.71 -5.62 -4.03
C PRO A 9 4.62 -6.47 -3.12
N GLY A 10 4.45 -7.79 -3.19
CA GLY A 10 5.42 -8.78 -2.70
C GLY A 10 6.34 -9.26 -3.81
N THR A 11 5.79 -10.04 -4.74
CA THR A 11 6.44 -10.35 -6.04
C THR A 11 5.90 -9.45 -7.16
N GLY A 12 4.86 -8.66 -6.90
CA GLY A 12 4.13 -7.90 -7.92
C GLY A 12 3.08 -8.71 -8.69
N GLY A 13 3.03 -10.04 -8.53
CA GLY A 13 2.12 -10.91 -9.30
C GLY A 13 0.63 -10.61 -9.09
N THR A 14 0.22 -10.24 -7.88
CA THR A 14 -1.18 -9.87 -7.58
C THR A 14 -1.62 -8.65 -8.39
N ALA A 15 -0.83 -7.58 -8.34
CA ALA A 15 -1.11 -6.35 -9.09
C ALA A 15 -1.10 -6.61 -10.61
N ALA A 16 -0.09 -7.34 -11.11
CA ALA A 16 -0.02 -7.70 -12.53
C ALA A 16 -1.25 -8.50 -12.98
N THR A 17 -1.71 -9.46 -12.18
CA THR A 17 -2.88 -10.28 -12.51
C THR A 17 -4.16 -9.44 -12.51
N LEU A 18 -4.38 -8.65 -11.47
CA LEU A 18 -5.59 -7.82 -11.34
C LEU A 18 -5.64 -6.73 -12.40
N GLY A 19 -4.54 -6.01 -12.64
CA GLY A 19 -4.46 -4.98 -13.67
C GLY A 19 -4.62 -5.54 -15.08
N SER A 20 -3.99 -6.68 -15.38
CA SER A 20 -4.21 -7.37 -16.66
C SER A 20 -5.67 -7.77 -16.85
N TYR A 21 -6.31 -8.28 -15.80
CA TYR A 21 -7.73 -8.67 -15.86
C TYR A 21 -8.64 -7.45 -16.08
N VAL A 22 -8.44 -6.38 -15.31
CA VAL A 22 -9.19 -5.11 -15.45
C VAL A 22 -9.08 -4.58 -16.87
N SER A 23 -7.87 -4.49 -17.41
CA SER A 23 -7.61 -4.03 -18.78
C SER A 23 -8.26 -4.95 -19.83
N TYR A 24 -8.06 -6.27 -19.71
CA TYR A 24 -8.62 -7.27 -20.62
C TYR A 24 -10.16 -7.23 -20.65
N ARG A 25 -10.79 -7.02 -19.50
CA ARG A 25 -12.26 -6.91 -19.37
C ARG A 25 -12.79 -5.51 -19.63
N ARG A 26 -11.91 -4.51 -19.82
CA ARG A 26 -12.25 -3.09 -20.03
C ARG A 26 -13.10 -2.54 -18.89
N HIS A 27 -12.71 -2.82 -17.66
CA HIS A 27 -13.29 -2.16 -16.50
C HIS A 27 -12.59 -0.83 -16.25
N ASP A 28 -13.35 0.19 -15.86
CA ASP A 28 -12.80 1.50 -15.46
C ASP A 28 -12.19 1.49 -14.03
N THR A 29 -11.97 0.30 -13.47
CA THR A 29 -11.37 0.10 -12.15
C THR A 29 -9.89 0.49 -12.19
N LEU A 30 -9.44 1.24 -11.18
CA LEU A 30 -8.03 1.61 -11.02
C LEU A 30 -7.31 0.66 -10.06
N ILE A 31 -6.05 0.35 -10.34
CA ILE A 31 -5.15 -0.45 -9.51
C ILE A 31 -4.18 0.46 -8.77
N LEU A 32 -4.29 0.47 -7.44
CA LEU A 32 -3.35 1.16 -6.55
C LEU A 32 -2.42 0.16 -5.87
N CYS A 33 -1.12 0.34 -6.06
CA CYS A 33 -0.10 -0.39 -5.31
C CYS A 33 0.36 0.41 -4.08
N ALA A 34 0.15 -0.12 -2.87
CA ALA A 34 0.70 0.46 -1.64
C ALA A 34 2.02 -0.24 -1.28
N ASP A 35 3.14 0.44 -1.47
CA ASP A 35 4.49 -0.11 -1.31
C ASP A 35 5.15 0.41 -0.02
N PRO A 36 5.73 -0.44 0.83
CA PRO A 36 6.44 0.01 2.03
C PRO A 36 7.63 0.92 1.71
N GLU A 37 8.00 1.79 2.64
CA GLU A 37 9.06 2.80 2.45
C GLU A 37 10.44 2.20 2.16
N VAL A 38 10.74 1.02 2.72
CA VAL A 38 11.96 0.25 2.43
C VAL A 38 11.62 -0.84 1.41
N SER A 39 11.47 -0.42 0.16
CA SER A 39 11.18 -1.26 -0.99
C SER A 39 11.66 -0.59 -2.26
N VAL A 40 12.08 -1.38 -3.24
CA VAL A 40 12.51 -0.86 -4.54
C VAL A 40 11.34 -0.66 -5.51
N PHE A 41 10.15 -1.20 -5.24
CA PHE A 41 9.10 -1.22 -6.26
C PHE A 41 8.61 0.19 -6.61
N TYR A 42 8.43 1.10 -5.64
CA TYR A 42 8.01 2.48 -5.91
C TYR A 42 9.05 3.20 -6.78
N ASP A 43 10.32 3.08 -6.42
CA ASP A 43 11.40 3.75 -7.15
C ASP A 43 11.56 3.15 -8.56
N GLY A 44 11.43 1.82 -8.68
CA GLY A 44 11.40 1.11 -9.96
C GLY A 44 10.19 1.48 -10.82
N TYR A 45 9.02 1.70 -10.23
CA TYR A 45 7.84 2.18 -10.93
C TYR A 45 8.06 3.58 -11.48
N CYS A 46 8.52 4.52 -10.65
CA CYS A 46 8.86 5.88 -11.08
C CYS A 46 9.91 5.89 -12.22
N ALA A 47 10.95 5.05 -12.10
CA ALA A 47 11.96 4.90 -13.15
C ALA A 47 11.36 4.34 -14.46
N ALA A 48 10.45 3.36 -14.36
CA ALA A 48 9.74 2.82 -15.52
C ALA A 48 8.90 3.89 -16.24
N LEU A 49 8.18 4.72 -15.49
CA LEU A 49 7.39 5.83 -16.04
C LEU A 49 8.26 6.87 -16.74
N ALA A 50 9.47 7.11 -16.22
CA ALA A 50 10.44 8.01 -16.82
C ALA A 50 11.18 7.40 -18.03
N GLY A 51 10.89 6.14 -18.41
CA GLY A 51 11.58 5.43 -19.49
C GLY A 51 13.03 5.04 -19.15
N ALA A 52 13.38 5.02 -17.86
CA ALA A 52 14.71 4.64 -17.38
C ALA A 52 14.80 3.13 -17.07
N ASP A 53 16.03 2.63 -16.90
CA ASP A 53 16.27 1.25 -16.48
C ASP A 53 15.81 1.04 -15.02
N TRP A 54 14.83 0.14 -14.86
CA TRP A 54 14.21 -0.12 -13.55
C TRP A 54 14.31 -1.57 -13.07
N ARG A 55 14.45 -2.54 -13.99
CA ARG A 55 14.35 -3.98 -13.68
C ARG A 55 15.46 -4.52 -12.78
N GLU A 56 16.65 -3.95 -12.92
CA GLU A 56 17.83 -4.33 -12.14
C GLU A 56 18.06 -3.41 -10.93
N MET A 57 17.12 -2.49 -10.67
CA MET A 57 17.22 -1.63 -9.50
C MET A 57 17.17 -2.45 -8.22
N THR A 58 17.96 -2.00 -7.25
CA THR A 58 17.98 -2.55 -5.91
C THR A 58 17.94 -1.45 -4.86
N CYS A 59 17.52 -1.79 -3.66
CA CYS A 59 17.68 -0.95 -2.47
C CYS A 59 18.33 -1.76 -1.35
N GLU A 60 19.01 -1.07 -0.44
CA GLU A 60 19.55 -1.71 0.76
C GLU A 60 18.43 -2.01 1.76
N GLY A 61 18.55 -3.16 2.45
CA GLY A 61 17.57 -3.61 3.42
C GLY A 61 16.31 -4.22 2.80
N GLY A 62 15.25 -4.33 3.58
CA GLY A 62 13.94 -4.78 3.14
C GLY A 62 12.88 -4.29 4.12
N SER A 63 11.63 -4.24 3.68
CA SER A 63 10.54 -3.75 4.52
C SER A 63 10.46 -4.54 5.82
N ARG A 64 10.13 -3.86 6.91
CA ARG A 64 9.79 -4.53 8.17
C ARG A 64 8.41 -5.20 8.09
N VAL A 65 7.62 -4.91 7.05
CA VAL A 65 6.34 -5.54 6.76
C VAL A 65 6.57 -6.81 5.93
N GLU A 66 6.39 -7.96 6.56
CA GLU A 66 6.65 -9.26 5.97
C GLU A 66 5.72 -9.55 4.78
N GLY A 67 6.30 -10.14 3.74
CA GLY A 67 5.61 -10.57 2.53
C GLY A 67 5.52 -9.50 1.43
N ILE A 68 5.71 -8.22 1.76
CA ILE A 68 5.70 -7.09 0.82
C ILE A 68 6.96 -6.24 0.95
N GLY A 69 7.28 -5.47 -0.08
CA GLY A 69 8.50 -4.67 -0.13
C GLY A 69 9.75 -5.54 -0.31
N ARG A 70 10.46 -5.37 -1.44
CA ARG A 70 11.63 -6.21 -1.78
C ARG A 70 12.84 -5.33 -2.06
N PRO A 71 14.06 -5.85 -1.81
CA PRO A 71 15.30 -5.17 -2.17
C PRO A 71 15.58 -5.16 -3.67
N ARG A 72 14.87 -5.94 -4.47
CA ARG A 72 15.03 -6.03 -5.92
C ARG A 72 13.66 -6.12 -6.57
N VAL A 73 13.54 -5.52 -7.75
CA VAL A 73 12.35 -5.62 -8.57
C VAL A 73 12.18 -7.08 -9.01
N GLU A 74 11.02 -7.65 -8.71
CA GLU A 74 10.68 -9.00 -9.13
C GLU A 74 10.12 -9.01 -10.56
N ARG A 75 10.41 -10.08 -11.32
CA ARG A 75 10.02 -10.18 -12.74
C ARG A 75 8.51 -10.13 -12.97
N SER A 76 7.73 -10.53 -11.97
CA SER A 76 6.27 -10.47 -12.02
C SER A 76 5.70 -9.07 -11.76
N PHE A 77 6.52 -8.07 -11.45
CA PHE A 77 6.10 -6.69 -11.40
C PHE A 77 5.99 -6.10 -12.80
N ILE A 78 4.79 -5.69 -13.18
CA ILE A 78 4.47 -5.11 -14.48
C ILE A 78 3.94 -3.69 -14.23
N PRO A 79 4.78 -2.64 -14.38
CA PRO A 79 4.38 -1.25 -14.09
C PRO A 79 3.11 -0.81 -14.82
N THR A 80 2.93 -1.24 -16.07
CA THR A 80 1.77 -0.88 -16.90
C THR A 80 0.45 -1.51 -16.43
N CYS A 81 0.47 -2.40 -15.43
CA CYS A 81 -0.73 -2.95 -14.79
C CYS A 81 -1.10 -2.20 -13.50
N VAL A 82 -0.41 -1.12 -13.17
CA VAL A 82 -0.57 -0.35 -11.93
C VAL A 82 -0.83 1.11 -12.30
N ASP A 83 -2.04 1.58 -12.04
CA ASP A 83 -2.46 2.95 -12.38
C ASP A 83 -1.83 3.98 -11.45
N ALA A 84 -1.67 3.63 -10.17
CA ALA A 84 -1.04 4.48 -9.18
C ALA A 84 -0.22 3.66 -8.17
N MET A 85 0.80 4.29 -7.61
CA MET A 85 1.66 3.68 -6.61
C MET A 85 1.95 4.64 -5.48
N LEU A 86 1.75 4.19 -4.24
CA LEU A 86 1.87 4.97 -3.01
C LEU A 86 3.00 4.41 -2.15
N LYS A 87 3.95 5.25 -1.73
CA LYS A 87 5.02 4.87 -0.80
C LYS A 87 4.55 5.08 0.64
N VAL A 88 4.56 4.02 1.44
CA VAL A 88 3.93 3.97 2.77
C VAL A 88 4.96 3.70 3.86
N PRO A 89 5.11 4.60 4.85
CA PRO A 89 5.92 4.34 6.03
C PRO A 89 5.52 3.07 6.79
N ASP A 90 6.51 2.33 7.29
CA ASP A 90 6.25 1.08 8.03
C ASP A 90 5.45 1.38 9.32
N ALA A 91 5.71 2.50 9.98
CA ALA A 91 4.99 2.93 11.17
C ALA A 91 3.48 3.10 10.91
N LEU A 92 3.10 3.73 9.79
CA LEU A 92 1.70 3.90 9.39
C LEU A 92 1.07 2.56 9.02
N SER A 93 1.80 1.70 8.30
CA SER A 93 1.34 0.35 7.97
C SER A 93 0.97 -0.44 9.23
N LEU A 94 1.83 -0.41 10.25
CA LEU A 94 1.61 -1.15 11.49
C LEU A 94 0.53 -0.53 12.38
N ALA A 95 0.40 0.80 12.40
CA ALA A 95 -0.73 1.48 13.05
C ALA A 95 -2.06 1.13 12.39
N ALA A 96 -2.12 1.14 11.05
CA ALA A 96 -3.28 0.72 10.29
C ALA A 96 -3.62 -0.76 10.55
N MET A 97 -2.62 -1.64 10.63
CA MET A 97 -2.82 -3.04 10.99
C MET A 97 -3.49 -3.19 12.36
N ARG A 98 -3.03 -2.46 13.38
CA ARG A 98 -3.65 -2.46 14.72
C ARG A 98 -5.08 -1.95 14.68
N HIS A 99 -5.33 -0.84 13.98
CA HIS A 99 -6.66 -0.27 13.80
C HIS A 99 -7.62 -1.28 13.14
N VAL A 100 -7.24 -1.86 12.00
CA VAL A 100 -8.05 -2.85 11.29
C VAL A 100 -8.31 -4.08 12.16
N SER A 101 -7.30 -4.52 12.92
CA SER A 101 -7.46 -5.68 13.81
C SER A 101 -8.50 -5.42 14.90
N ALA A 102 -8.46 -4.24 15.51
CA ALA A 102 -9.43 -3.83 16.53
C ALA A 102 -10.85 -3.71 15.94
N THR A 103 -10.98 -3.08 14.77
CA THR A 103 -12.27 -2.87 14.09
C THR A 103 -12.91 -4.19 13.66
N LEU A 104 -12.12 -5.15 13.18
CA LEU A 104 -12.63 -6.46 12.73
C LEU A 104 -12.77 -7.49 13.86
N GLY A 105 -12.25 -7.21 15.06
CA GLY A 105 -12.20 -8.19 16.15
C GLY A 105 -11.32 -9.41 15.84
N ARG A 106 -10.36 -9.30 14.90
CA ARG A 106 -9.43 -10.38 14.53
C ARG A 106 -8.06 -9.83 14.18
N ARG A 107 -7.00 -10.58 14.46
CA ARG A 107 -5.62 -10.17 14.17
C ARG A 107 -5.33 -10.31 12.66
N VAL A 108 -4.78 -9.27 12.04
CA VAL A 108 -4.30 -9.28 10.65
C VAL A 108 -2.80 -9.01 10.54
N GLY A 109 -2.19 -9.31 9.40
CA GLY A 109 -0.76 -9.03 9.14
C GLY A 109 -0.45 -7.59 8.73
N GLY A 110 0.82 -7.19 8.83
CA GLY A 110 1.25 -5.83 8.51
C GLY A 110 0.93 -5.38 7.08
N SER A 111 0.98 -6.29 6.10
CA SER A 111 0.63 -6.00 4.70
C SER A 111 -0.84 -5.61 4.52
N THR A 112 -1.73 -6.10 5.38
CA THR A 112 -3.13 -5.64 5.43
C THR A 112 -3.20 -4.18 5.89
N GLY A 113 -2.35 -3.79 6.83
CA GLY A 113 -2.24 -2.39 7.26
C GLY A 113 -1.73 -1.49 6.14
N THR A 114 -0.68 -1.90 5.41
CA THR A 114 -0.17 -1.16 4.24
C THR A 114 -1.24 -0.98 3.18
N ASN A 115 -1.97 -2.05 2.84
CA ASN A 115 -3.13 -2.00 1.97
C ASN A 115 -4.20 -1.01 2.47
N PHE A 116 -4.49 -1.01 3.76
CA PHE A 116 -5.48 -0.11 4.34
C PHE A 116 -5.07 1.36 4.25
N ILE A 117 -3.78 1.69 4.33
CA ILE A 117 -3.29 3.04 4.02
C ILE A 117 -3.62 3.42 2.58
N GLY A 118 -3.38 2.52 1.62
CA GLY A 118 -3.79 2.74 0.23
C GLY A 118 -5.29 2.96 0.07
N VAL A 119 -6.13 2.21 0.82
CA VAL A 119 -7.58 2.42 0.85
C VAL A 119 -7.94 3.82 1.37
N LEU A 120 -7.34 4.26 2.48
CA LEU A 120 -7.57 5.59 3.03
C LEU A 120 -7.13 6.70 2.06
N HIS A 121 -6.02 6.50 1.36
CA HIS A 121 -5.55 7.42 0.32
C HIS A 121 -6.52 7.52 -0.85
N ALA A 122 -6.95 6.39 -1.41
CA ALA A 122 -7.94 6.36 -2.48
C ALA A 122 -9.28 6.98 -2.05
N ALA A 123 -9.75 6.69 -0.82
CA ALA A 123 -10.96 7.29 -0.27
C ALA A 123 -10.84 8.82 -0.10
N GLN A 124 -9.65 9.31 0.28
CA GLN A 124 -9.39 10.75 0.35
C GLN A 124 -9.43 11.39 -1.04
N LEU A 125 -8.77 10.82 -2.04
CA LEU A 125 -8.82 11.32 -3.43
C LEU A 125 -10.26 11.37 -3.96
N MET A 126 -11.02 10.31 -3.73
CA MET A 126 -12.43 10.24 -4.14
C MET A 126 -13.27 11.32 -3.45
N ARG A 127 -13.12 11.47 -2.14
CA ARG A 127 -13.84 12.50 -1.37
C ARG A 127 -13.49 13.91 -1.83
N ASP A 128 -12.20 14.19 -2.02
CA ASP A 128 -11.72 15.53 -2.40
C ASP A 128 -12.18 15.90 -3.82
N ALA A 129 -12.35 14.90 -4.71
CA ALA A 129 -12.94 15.08 -6.05
C ALA A 129 -14.48 15.01 -6.08
N GLY A 130 -15.15 14.82 -4.94
CA GLY A 130 -16.62 14.65 -4.88
C GLY A 130 -17.13 13.41 -5.61
N ARG A 131 -16.32 12.35 -5.69
CA ARG A 131 -16.63 11.09 -6.38
C ARG A 131 -17.04 10.00 -5.39
N ASP A 132 -18.15 9.34 -5.69
CA ASP A 132 -18.61 8.16 -4.96
C ASP A 132 -18.15 6.88 -5.66
N GLY A 133 -18.04 5.78 -4.91
CA GLY A 133 -17.67 4.47 -5.44
C GLY A 133 -17.25 3.50 -4.35
N SER A 134 -16.83 2.30 -4.75
CA SER A 134 -16.31 1.30 -3.81
C SER A 134 -14.82 1.04 -4.02
N ILE A 135 -14.12 0.80 -2.92
CA ILE A 135 -12.71 0.44 -2.88
C ILE A 135 -12.63 -1.00 -2.36
N VAL A 136 -11.91 -1.85 -3.07
CA VAL A 136 -11.66 -3.24 -2.67
C VAL A 136 -10.19 -3.39 -2.30
N THR A 137 -9.91 -4.16 -1.26
CA THR A 137 -8.55 -4.54 -0.90
C THR A 137 -8.47 -5.98 -0.40
N ILE A 138 -7.25 -6.47 -0.21
CA ILE A 138 -6.95 -7.85 0.15
C ILE A 138 -6.41 -7.88 1.58
N LEU A 139 -7.01 -8.72 2.43
CA LEU A 139 -6.44 -9.08 3.73
C LEU A 139 -5.54 -10.31 3.51
N CYS A 140 -4.23 -10.11 3.51
CA CYS A 140 -3.29 -11.12 3.01
C CYS A 140 -3.12 -12.32 3.96
N ASP A 141 -2.68 -12.05 5.19
CA ASP A 141 -2.32 -13.08 6.18
C ASP A 141 -2.99 -12.86 7.54
N ALA A 142 -3.17 -13.96 8.27
CA ALA A 142 -3.65 -13.97 9.63
C ALA A 142 -2.57 -13.45 10.60
N GLY A 143 -2.97 -12.68 11.61
CA GLY A 143 -2.04 -11.95 12.47
C GLY A 143 -1.28 -12.82 13.49
N GLU A 144 -1.72 -14.06 13.71
CA GLU A 144 -1.13 -15.00 14.67
C GLU A 144 0.35 -15.29 14.37
N ARG A 145 0.75 -15.25 13.09
CA ARG A 145 2.14 -15.44 12.66
C ARG A 145 3.11 -14.39 13.23
N TYR A 146 2.59 -13.20 13.53
CA TYR A 146 3.39 -12.03 13.94
C TYR A 146 3.34 -11.77 15.46
N ALA A 147 2.99 -12.79 16.25
CA ALA A 147 2.92 -12.66 17.71
C ALA A 147 4.24 -12.25 18.37
N HIS A 148 5.37 -12.59 17.74
CA HIS A 148 6.72 -12.26 18.21
C HIS A 148 7.23 -10.90 17.70
N SER A 149 6.48 -10.23 16.82
CA SER A 149 6.87 -8.98 16.16
C SER A 149 5.77 -7.92 16.29
N TYR A 150 4.85 -7.81 15.33
CA TYR A 150 3.88 -6.69 15.24
C TYR A 150 2.87 -6.63 16.39
N TYR A 151 2.77 -7.69 17.18
CA TYR A 151 1.92 -7.74 18.37
C TYR A 151 2.73 -7.82 19.68
N ASP A 152 4.04 -7.62 19.61
CA ASP A 152 4.92 -7.43 20.77
C ASP A 152 5.26 -5.94 20.90
N PRO A 153 4.76 -5.22 21.92
CA PRO A 153 5.11 -3.82 22.15
C PRO A 153 6.63 -3.57 22.25
N ALA A 154 7.38 -4.50 22.85
CA ALA A 154 8.82 -4.36 22.99
C ALA A 154 9.54 -4.47 21.63
N TRP A 155 8.93 -5.09 20.63
CA TRP A 155 9.48 -5.11 19.27
C TRP A 155 9.50 -3.70 18.67
N TYR A 156 8.46 -2.88 18.87
CA TYR A 156 8.42 -1.51 18.36
C TYR A 156 9.53 -0.64 18.95
N GLU A 157 9.79 -0.78 20.26
CA GLU A 157 10.89 -0.12 20.94
C GLU A 157 12.25 -0.50 20.34
N ARG A 158 12.48 -1.80 20.12
CA ARG A 158 13.71 -2.31 19.47
C ARG A 158 13.88 -1.80 18.04
N GLN A 159 12.78 -1.56 17.33
CA GLN A 159 12.80 -1.03 15.96
C GLN A 159 12.81 0.50 15.88
N GLY A 160 12.67 1.20 17.02
CA GLY A 160 12.61 2.66 17.06
C GLY A 160 11.38 3.25 16.34
N ILE A 161 10.24 2.55 16.38
CA ILE A 161 9.01 2.98 15.72
C ILE A 161 8.18 3.85 16.67
N ASP A 162 7.81 5.06 16.23
CA ASP A 162 6.86 5.92 16.93
C ASP A 162 5.43 5.37 16.78
N VAL A 163 4.99 4.60 17.79
CA VAL A 163 3.66 4.01 17.83
C VAL A 163 2.59 5.07 18.08
N ALA A 164 2.82 6.00 19.00
CA ALA A 164 1.80 6.96 19.43
C ALA A 164 1.45 7.96 18.33
N GLY A 165 2.47 8.51 17.65
CA GLY A 165 2.26 9.41 16.53
C GLY A 165 1.58 8.73 15.35
N ALA A 166 1.99 7.50 15.02
CA ALA A 166 1.38 6.74 13.93
C ALA A 166 -0.09 6.37 14.24
N ASP A 167 -0.41 5.92 15.45
CA ASP A 167 -1.79 5.60 15.85
C ASP A 167 -2.69 6.84 15.82
N ALA A 168 -2.18 7.99 16.27
CA ALA A 168 -2.91 9.26 16.19
C ALA A 168 -3.20 9.66 14.73
N ALA A 169 -2.23 9.49 13.82
CA ALA A 169 -2.42 9.77 12.40
C ALA A 169 -3.50 8.87 11.77
N ILE A 170 -3.52 7.58 12.12
CA ILE A 170 -4.56 6.66 11.64
C ILE A 170 -5.92 7.02 12.21
N ALA A 171 -6.01 7.32 13.50
CA ALA A 171 -7.25 7.76 14.14
C ALA A 171 -7.80 9.03 13.49
N ALA A 172 -6.94 10.00 13.14
CA ALA A 172 -7.34 11.21 12.41
C ALA A 172 -7.85 10.88 11.00
N ALA A 173 -7.11 10.04 10.25
CA ALA A 173 -7.44 9.70 8.86
C ALA A 173 -8.78 8.97 8.73
N VAL A 174 -9.06 7.99 9.61
CA VAL A 174 -10.35 7.26 9.60
C VAL A 174 -11.54 8.14 9.98
N ASN A 175 -11.30 9.25 10.69
CA ASN A 175 -12.29 10.27 11.01
C ASN A 175 -12.34 11.41 9.97
N GLY A 176 -11.69 11.25 8.82
CA GLY A 176 -11.81 12.17 7.68
C GLY A 176 -10.81 13.33 7.67
N GLN A 177 -9.85 13.41 8.60
CA GLN A 177 -8.84 14.47 8.63
C GLN A 177 -7.69 14.29 7.62
N GLY A 178 -7.75 13.22 6.81
CA GLY A 178 -6.76 12.90 5.79
C GLY A 178 -5.51 12.19 6.34
N LEU A 179 -4.75 11.57 5.43
CA LEU A 179 -3.44 11.01 5.75
C LEU A 179 -2.36 12.12 5.72
N PRO A 180 -1.21 11.92 6.38
CA PRO A 180 -0.03 12.73 6.09
C PRO A 180 0.31 12.65 4.59
N ALA A 181 1.01 13.66 4.06
CA ALA A 181 1.43 13.65 2.67
C ALA A 181 2.37 12.46 2.40
N LEU A 182 1.99 11.60 1.46
CA LEU A 182 2.74 10.41 1.06
C LEU A 182 3.16 10.53 -0.41
N PRO A 183 4.37 10.10 -0.78
CA PRO A 183 4.78 10.04 -2.19
C PRO A 183 3.84 9.14 -2.98
N CYS A 184 3.27 9.67 -4.07
CA CYS A 184 2.36 8.96 -4.94
C CYS A 184 2.73 9.26 -6.40
N ALA A 185 2.84 8.21 -7.21
CA ALA A 185 3.14 8.28 -8.63
C ALA A 185 2.01 7.63 -9.44
N TRP A 186 1.79 8.11 -10.66
CA TRP A 186 0.69 7.70 -11.52
C TRP A 186 1.17 7.35 -12.92
N LEU A 187 0.60 6.30 -13.51
CA LEU A 187 0.93 5.83 -14.86
C LEU A 187 0.48 6.85 -15.91
N GLU A 188 -0.76 7.29 -15.78
CA GLU A 188 -1.38 8.34 -16.57
C GLU A 188 -1.74 9.52 -15.64
N PRO A 189 -1.98 10.73 -16.16
CA PRO A 189 -2.46 11.84 -15.34
C PRO A 189 -3.66 11.40 -14.46
N SER A 190 -3.60 11.73 -13.17
CA SER A 190 -4.59 11.26 -12.21
C SER A 190 -5.98 11.80 -12.59
N PRO A 191 -7.03 10.95 -12.66
CA PRO A 191 -8.40 11.41 -12.88
C PRO A 191 -9.00 12.13 -11.66
N TYR A 192 -8.21 12.30 -10.59
CA TYR A 192 -8.56 13.02 -9.37
C TYR A 192 -7.81 14.36 -9.24
N GLN A 193 -6.98 14.73 -10.22
CA GLN A 193 -6.43 16.08 -10.33
C GLN A 193 -7.43 16.97 -11.08
N ALA A 194 -7.72 18.15 -10.52
CA ALA A 194 -8.49 19.21 -11.17
C ALA A 194 -7.59 20.09 -12.06
#